data_AF-A0A944EU61-F1
#
_entry.id   AF-A0A944EU61-F1
#
_cell.length_a   1.000
_cell.length_b   1.000
_cell.length_c   1.000
_cell.angle_alpha   90.00
_cell.angle_beta   90.00
_cell.angle_gamma   90.00
#
_symmetry.space_group_name_H-M   'P 1'
#
loop_
_entity.id
_entity.type
_entity.pdbx_description
1 polymer ?
#
loop_
_entity_poly.entity_id
_entity_poly.type
_entity_poly.pdbx_seq_one_letter_code
_entity_poly.pdbx_strand_id
1 'polypeptide(L)'
;MIRCSARLLRTVGLVLFLLTEILLIENGSFSAAVALAATAAAGSALAACALVAARSVPAVPRTRVRTAIRDREIRTAFLPQRDPDARGRTRPRAPGRRLLTTTA
;
A
#
# COMPACT_ATOMS: atom_id res chain seq x y z
N MET A 1 6.11 -4.95 11.60
CA MET A 1 5.89 -3.54 11.18
C MET A 1 4.85 -2.81 12.04
N ILE A 2 3.74 -3.44 12.43
CA ILE A 2 2.67 -2.83 13.27
C ILE A 2 3.17 -2.32 14.64
N ARG A 3 4.14 -2.99 15.27
CA ARG A 3 4.69 -2.59 16.57
C ARG A 3 5.61 -1.36 16.52
N CYS A 4 6.14 -1.02 15.34
CA CYS A 4 7.01 0.16 15.18
C CYS A 4 6.16 1.44 15.11
N SER A 5 5.06 1.38 14.37
CA SER A 5 4.10 2.48 14.23
C SER A 5 3.51 2.91 15.59
N ALA A 6 3.19 1.96 16.48
CA ALA A 6 2.66 2.29 17.80
C ALA A 6 3.67 3.02 18.71
N ARG A 7 4.96 2.71 18.60
CA ARG A 7 6.02 3.40 19.37
C ARG A 7 6.23 4.82 18.84
N LEU A 8 6.30 4.97 17.52
CA LEU A 8 6.41 6.26 16.85
C LEU A 8 5.23 7.19 17.19
N LEU A 9 4.01 6.64 17.21
CA LEU A 9 2.82 7.41 17.55
C LEU A 9 2.86 7.92 18.99
N ARG A 10 3.32 7.08 19.92
CA ARG A 10 3.44 7.42 21.34
C ARG A 10 4.51 8.50 21.57
N THR A 11 5.64 8.42 20.88
CA THR A 11 6.69 9.45 20.96
C THR A 11 6.23 10.77 20.35
N VAL A 12 5.55 10.74 19.20
CA VAL A 12 5.02 11.95 18.56
C VAL A 12 3.96 12.63 19.45
N GLY A 13 3.07 11.84 20.07
CA GLY A 13 2.09 12.37 21.03
C GLY A 13 2.73 13.02 22.25
N LEU A 14 3.78 12.41 22.83
CA LEU A 14 4.51 12.98 23.97
C LEU A 14 5.21 14.29 23.60
N VAL A 15 5.84 14.36 22.44
CA VAL A 15 6.53 15.58 21.97
C VAL A 15 5.53 16.71 21.72
N LEU A 16 4.38 16.42 21.10
CA LEU A 16 3.31 17.41 20.92
C LEU A 16 2.78 17.95 22.24
N PHE A 17 2.55 17.07 23.23
CA PHE A 17 2.09 17.46 24.56
C PHE A 17 3.10 18.37 25.28
N LEU A 18 4.38 18.02 25.25
CA LEU A 18 5.45 18.84 25.83
C LEU A 18 5.56 20.21 25.14
N LEU A 19 5.46 20.25 23.81
CA LEU A 19 5.47 21.50 23.04
C LEU A 19 4.29 22.40 23.39
N THR A 20 3.08 21.83 23.57
CA THR A 20 1.92 22.63 23.98
C THR A 20 2.07 23.23 25.38
N GLU A 21 2.60 22.47 26.33
CA GLU A 21 2.87 22.96 27.69
C GLU A 21 3.87 24.12 27.67
N ILE A 22 4.98 23.96 26.94
CA ILE A 22 6.01 25.02 26.80
C ILE A 22 5.41 26.27 26.15
N LEU A 23 4.62 26.12 25.07
CA LEU A 23 3.99 27.26 24.39
C LEU A 23 2.98 27.98 25.30
N LEU A 24 2.23 27.26 26.12
CA LEU A 24 1.28 27.86 27.08
C LEU A 24 2.00 28.66 28.16
N ILE A 25 3.09 28.11 28.71
CA ILE A 25 3.90 28.77 29.73
C ILE A 25 4.55 30.04 29.18
N GLU A 26 4.99 30.01 27.92
CA GLU A 26 5.75 31.11 27.31
C GLU A 26 4.86 32.25 26.79
N ASN A 27 3.62 31.97 26.34
CA ASN A 27 2.89 32.94 25.53
C ASN A 27 1.82 33.78 26.25
N GLY A 28 1.34 33.41 27.44
CA GLY A 28 0.38 34.21 28.25
C GLY A 28 -0.90 34.72 27.53
N SER A 29 -1.11 34.33 26.29
CA SER A 29 -2.03 34.94 25.33
C SER A 29 -3.04 33.90 24.91
N PHE A 30 -4.27 34.07 25.40
CA PHE A 30 -5.41 33.21 25.14
C PHE A 30 -5.64 32.97 23.64
N SER A 31 -5.37 33.98 22.79
CA SER A 31 -5.54 33.86 21.34
C SER A 31 -4.56 32.87 20.71
N ALA A 32 -3.30 32.89 21.13
CA ALA A 32 -2.29 31.92 20.69
C ALA A 32 -2.63 30.50 21.18
N ALA A 33 -3.11 30.38 22.42
CA ALA A 33 -3.56 29.11 22.97
C ALA A 33 -4.74 28.52 22.18
N VAL A 34 -5.72 29.34 21.77
CA VAL A 34 -6.87 28.90 20.97
C VAL A 34 -6.46 28.48 19.56
N ALA A 35 -5.61 29.26 18.88
CA ALA A 35 -5.11 28.90 17.56
C ALA A 35 -4.31 27.59 17.58
N LEU A 36 -3.51 27.38 18.64
CA LEU A 36 -2.78 26.16 18.86
C LEU A 36 -3.70 24.97 19.16
N ALA A 37 -4.70 25.15 20.03
CA ALA A 37 -5.69 24.13 20.35
C ALA A 37 -6.49 23.70 19.11
N ALA A 38 -6.89 24.65 18.26
CA ALA A 38 -7.57 24.36 17.00
C ALA A 38 -6.66 23.56 16.04
N THR A 39 -5.39 23.92 15.94
CA THR A 39 -4.41 23.19 15.11
C THR A 39 -4.14 21.79 15.64
N ALA A 40 -4.04 21.62 16.96
CA ALA A 40 -3.88 20.32 17.60
C ALA A 40 -5.13 19.44 17.44
N ALA A 41 -6.33 20.01 17.52
CA ALA A 41 -7.59 19.30 17.26
C ALA A 41 -7.67 18.84 15.79
N ALA A 42 -7.35 19.72 14.83
CA ALA A 42 -7.31 19.35 13.42
C ALA A 42 -6.23 18.28 13.14
N GLY A 43 -5.04 18.44 13.71
CA GLY A 43 -3.95 17.48 13.57
C GLY A 43 -4.27 16.09 14.15
N SER A 44 -4.92 16.04 15.32
CA SER A 44 -5.34 14.78 15.94
C SER A 44 -6.47 14.10 15.18
N ALA A 45 -7.43 14.86 14.65
CA ALA A 45 -8.49 14.33 13.78
C ALA A 45 -7.90 13.74 12.49
N LEU A 46 -6.97 14.44 11.82
CA LEU A 46 -6.28 13.92 10.64
C LEU A 46 -5.45 12.68 10.96
N ALA A 47 -4.73 12.66 12.09
CA ALA A 47 -3.98 11.49 12.52
C ALA A 47 -4.91 10.29 12.79
N ALA A 48 -6.05 10.50 13.45
CA ALA A 48 -7.05 9.46 13.68
C ALA A 48 -7.59 8.92 12.34
N CYS A 49 -7.96 9.79 11.41
CA CYS A 49 -8.39 9.40 10.06
C CYS A 49 -7.31 8.58 9.33
N ALA A 50 -6.05 9.01 9.37
CA ALA A 50 -4.94 8.30 8.75
C ALA A 50 -4.72 6.92 9.38
N LEU A 51 -4.84 6.78 10.70
CA LEU A 51 -4.75 5.50 11.39
C LEU A 51 -5.89 4.57 11.02
N VAL A 52 -7.13 5.06 11.00
CA VAL A 52 -8.30 4.29 10.59
C VAL A 52 -8.13 3.81 9.15
N ALA A 53 -7.70 4.69 8.24
CA ALA A 53 -7.41 4.36 6.85
C ALA A 53 -6.28 3.33 6.72
N ALA A 54 -5.22 3.44 7.53
CA ALA A 54 -4.13 2.48 7.52
C ALA A 54 -4.54 1.09 8.08
N ARG A 55 -5.50 1.06 9.01
CA ARG A 55 -6.02 -0.18 9.61
C ARG A 55 -7.13 -0.84 8.81
N SER A 56 -7.85 -0.09 7.98
CA SER A 56 -8.91 -0.63 7.12
C SER A 56 -8.37 -1.41 5.93
N VAL A 57 -7.08 -1.28 5.59
CA VAL A 57 -6.46 -2.07 4.52
C VAL A 57 -6.34 -3.54 4.95
N PRO A 58 -6.96 -4.49 4.22
CA PRO A 58 -6.86 -5.92 4.54
C PRO A 58 -5.40 -6.39 4.50
N ALA A 59 -5.01 -7.24 5.46
CA ALA A 59 -3.68 -7.84 5.48
C ALA A 59 -3.55 -8.87 4.34
N VAL A 60 -2.90 -8.49 3.24
CA VAL A 60 -2.65 -9.38 2.10
C VAL A 60 -1.34 -10.16 2.29
N PRO A 61 -1.34 -11.50 2.11
CA PRO A 61 -0.10 -12.28 2.14
C PRO A 61 0.91 -11.76 1.12
N ARG A 62 2.19 -11.69 1.51
CA ARG A 62 3.28 -11.21 0.63
C ARG A 62 3.37 -11.98 -0.69
N THR A 63 2.99 -13.25 -0.68
CA THR A 63 2.93 -14.12 -1.86
C THR A 63 1.86 -13.65 -2.86
N ARG A 64 0.69 -13.19 -2.39
CA ARG A 64 -0.36 -12.60 -3.25
C ARG A 64 0.11 -11.33 -3.94
N VAL A 65 0.84 -10.47 -3.22
CA VAL A 65 1.39 -9.25 -3.81
C VAL A 65 2.42 -9.57 -4.88
N ARG A 66 3.36 -10.47 -4.59
CA ARG A 66 4.39 -10.91 -5.55
C ARG A 66 3.79 -11.58 -6.78
N THR A 67 2.80 -12.44 -6.60
CA THR A 67 2.09 -13.08 -7.72
C THR A 67 1.30 -12.08 -8.54
N ALA A 68 0.59 -11.14 -7.92
CA ALA A 68 -0.12 -10.08 -8.63
C ALA A 68 0.82 -9.16 -9.43
N ILE A 69 1.98 -8.79 -8.87
CA ILE A 69 3.02 -8.03 -9.58
C ILE A 69 3.54 -8.84 -10.76
N ARG A 70 3.90 -10.12 -10.53
CA ARG A 70 4.43 -10.99 -11.59
C ARG A 70 3.43 -11.21 -12.73
N ASP A 71 2.15 -11.37 -12.37
CA ASP A 71 1.05 -11.54 -13.30
C ASP A 71 0.76 -10.25 -14.11
N ARG A 72 0.87 -9.07 -13.46
CA ARG A 72 0.83 -7.78 -14.16
C ARG A 72 2.01 -7.63 -15.12
N GLU A 73 3.22 -7.95 -14.69
CA GLU A 73 4.42 -7.92 -15.53
C GLU A 73 4.24 -8.79 -16.77
N ILE A 74 3.75 -10.03 -16.63
CA ILE A 74 3.51 -10.94 -17.75
C ILE A 74 2.49 -10.35 -18.73
N ARG A 75 1.39 -9.76 -18.23
CA ARG A 75 0.36 -9.12 -19.07
C ARG A 75 0.84 -7.88 -19.81
N THR A 76 1.82 -7.16 -19.28
CA THR A 76 2.31 -5.90 -19.89
C THR A 76 3.61 -6.06 -20.66
N ALA A 77 4.42 -7.08 -20.34
CA ALA A 77 5.70 -7.32 -20.99
C ALA A 77 5.54 -7.89 -22.40
N PHE A 78 4.47 -8.65 -22.63
CA PHE A 78 4.15 -9.16 -23.95
C PHE A 78 2.95 -8.40 -24.51
N LEU A 79 3.06 -7.94 -25.76
CA LEU A 79 1.87 -7.65 -26.55
C LEU A 79 1.04 -8.94 -26.55
N PRO A 80 -0.28 -8.92 -26.24
CA PRO A 80 -1.08 -10.12 -26.25
C PRO A 80 -0.87 -10.83 -27.59
N GLN A 81 -0.19 -11.99 -27.54
CA GLN A 81 0.08 -12.77 -28.73
C GLN A 81 -1.29 -13.13 -29.31
N ARG A 82 -1.55 -12.71 -30.55
CA ARG A 82 -2.74 -13.12 -31.27
C ARG A 82 -2.75 -14.63 -31.29
N ASP A 83 -3.85 -15.21 -30.81
CA ASP A 83 -4.05 -16.64 -30.80
C ASP A 83 -3.68 -17.21 -32.19
N PRO A 84 -2.61 -18.02 -32.29
CA PRO A 84 -2.20 -18.61 -33.56
C PRO A 84 -3.29 -19.50 -34.15
N ASP A 85 -4.27 -19.90 -33.33
CA ASP A 85 -5.40 -20.75 -33.67
C ASP A 85 -6.71 -19.98 -33.88
N ALA A 86 -6.65 -18.64 -33.85
CA ALA A 86 -7.79 -17.80 -34.14
C ALA A 86 -8.39 -18.15 -35.51
N ARG A 87 -9.72 -18.30 -35.53
CA ARG A 87 -10.50 -18.65 -36.73
C ARG A 87 -10.16 -17.69 -37.88
N GLY A 88 -9.62 -18.22 -38.99
CA GLY A 88 -9.20 -17.43 -40.15
C GLY A 88 -7.69 -17.30 -40.36
N ARG A 89 -6.85 -17.88 -39.48
CA ARG A 89 -5.43 -18.08 -39.76
C ARG A 89 -5.12 -19.55 -40.01
N THR A 90 -4.59 -19.86 -41.19
CA THR A 90 -4.08 -21.20 -41.49
C THR A 90 -2.79 -21.41 -40.70
N ARG A 91 -2.78 -22.37 -39.77
CA ARG A 91 -1.55 -22.75 -39.05
C ARG A 91 -0.45 -23.08 -40.07
N PRO A 92 0.76 -22.49 -39.99
CA PRO A 92 1.95 -23.16 -40.47
C PRO A 92 2.14 -24.37 -39.55
N ARG A 93 1.62 -25.54 -39.93
CA ARG A 93 1.87 -26.78 -39.20
C ARG A 93 3.32 -27.15 -39.48
N ALA A 94 4.22 -26.89 -38.53
CA ALA A 94 5.47 -27.64 -38.50
C ALA A 94 5.11 -29.13 -38.53
N PRO A 95 5.79 -29.94 -39.37
CA PRO A 95 5.44 -31.34 -39.59
C PRO A 95 5.34 -32.08 -38.25
N GLY A 96 4.18 -32.71 -38.04
CA GLY A 96 3.87 -33.43 -36.82
C GLY A 96 4.75 -34.66 -36.66
N ARG A 97 5.72 -34.61 -35.75
CA ARG A 97 6.39 -35.80 -35.25
C ARG A 97 5.62 -36.28 -34.02
N ARG A 98 4.88 -37.37 -34.16
CA ARG A 98 4.31 -38.08 -33.01
C ARG A 98 5.47 -38.53 -32.13
N LEU A 99 5.58 -38.00 -30.92
CA LEU A 99 6.54 -38.48 -29.94
C LEU A 99 6.03 -39.82 -29.41
N LEU A 100 6.87 -40.85 -29.52
CA LEU A 100 6.61 -42.18 -28.97
C LEU A 100 6.64 -42.05 -27.44
N THR A 101 5.52 -42.28 -26.79
CA THR A 101 5.47 -42.41 -25.32
C THR A 101 5.66 -43.88 -24.98
N THR A 102 6.91 -44.32 -24.84
CA THR A 102 7.21 -45.63 -24.26
C THR A 102 7.33 -45.45 -22.76
N THR A 103 6.41 -46.06 -22.01
CA THR A 103 6.56 -46.33 -20.58
C THR A 103 7.15 -47.74 -20.44
N ALA A 104 8.29 -47.85 -19.77
CA ALA A 104 8.86 -49.10 -19.27
C ALA A 104 8.50 -49.26 -17.79
#